data_AF-A0A1J6IER9-F1
#
_entry.id   AF-A0A1J6IER9-F1
#
_cell.length_a   1.000
_cell.length_b   1.000
_cell.length_c   1.000
_cell.angle_alpha   90.00
_cell.angle_beta   90.00
_cell.angle_gamma   90.00
#
_symmetry.space_group_name_H-M   'P 1'
#
loop_
_entity.id
_entity.type
_entity.pdbx_description
1 polymer ?
#
loop_
_entity_poly.entity_id
_entity_poly.type
_entity_poly.pdbx_seq_one_letter_code
_entity_poly.pdbx_strand_id
1 'polypeptide(L)'
;MLEQVLQNQERSDTSMRNMTELVGCHTASIQKLEMQMRDHSREQNPKQKGTLLSDTIANPKGSGSSPTSHCMAITTQSEEILQGENEQVVEVEDSK
;
A
#
# COMPACT_ATOMS: atom_id res chain seq x y z
N MET A 1 5.55 -46.44 -44.41
CA MET A 1 6.29 -45.97 -43.20
C MET A 1 6.71 -44.51 -43.36
N LEU A 2 7.49 -44.15 -44.39
CA LEU A 2 7.97 -42.77 -44.60
C LEU A 2 6.85 -41.73 -44.80
N GLU A 3 5.79 -42.08 -45.54
CA GLU A 3 4.65 -41.19 -45.78
C GLU A 3 3.90 -40.82 -44.50
N GLN A 4 3.69 -41.79 -43.60
CA GLN A 4 3.08 -41.52 -42.28
C GLN A 4 3.95 -40.61 -41.41
N VAL A 5 5.28 -40.75 -41.50
CA VAL A 5 6.23 -39.89 -40.79
C VAL A 5 6.13 -38.45 -41.31
N LEU A 6 6.10 -38.27 -42.64
CA LEU A 6 5.96 -36.94 -43.26
C LEU A 6 4.64 -36.27 -42.88
N GLN A 7 3.53 -37.00 -42.93
CA GLN A 7 2.23 -36.47 -42.54
C GLN A 7 2.17 -36.07 -41.05
N ASN A 8 2.79 -36.86 -40.18
CA ASN A 8 2.86 -36.54 -38.75
C ASN A 8 3.74 -35.30 -38.49
N GLN A 9 4.82 -35.13 -39.26
CA GLN A 9 5.66 -33.94 -39.17
C GLN A 9 4.88 -32.69 -39.56
N GLU A 10 4.16 -32.70 -40.69
CA GLU A 10 3.37 -31.56 -41.15
C GLU A 10 2.28 -31.17 -40.13
N ARG A 11 1.62 -32.17 -39.52
CA ARG A 11 0.63 -31.95 -38.45
C ARG A 11 1.28 -31.33 -37.21
N SER A 12 2.45 -31.83 -36.80
CA SER A 12 3.19 -31.30 -35.65
C SER A 12 3.64 -29.86 -35.90
N ASP A 13 4.20 -29.57 -37.07
CA ASP A 13 4.64 -28.22 -37.44
C ASP A 13 3.47 -27.24 -37.47
N THR A 14 2.32 -27.66 -38.01
CA THR A 14 1.10 -26.84 -38.02
C THR A 14 0.61 -26.59 -36.60
N SER A 15 0.58 -27.62 -35.75
CA SER A 15 0.24 -27.49 -34.33
C SER A 15 1.17 -26.50 -33.60
N MET A 16 2.48 -26.58 -33.84
CA MET A 16 3.46 -25.66 -33.24
C MET A 16 3.25 -24.21 -33.68
N ARG A 17 2.94 -23.97 -34.97
CA ARG A 17 2.62 -22.61 -35.46
C ARG A 17 1.37 -22.07 -34.77
N ASN A 18 0.30 -22.85 -34.70
CA ASN A 18 -0.94 -22.46 -34.03
C ASN A 18 -0.71 -22.15 -32.54
N MET A 19 0.09 -22.95 -31.85
CA MET A 19 0.43 -22.71 -30.45
C MET A 19 1.26 -21.44 -30.27
N THR A 20 2.19 -21.16 -31.17
CA THR A 20 3.00 -19.94 -31.14
C THR A 20 2.14 -18.70 -31.36
N GLU A 21 1.20 -18.75 -32.31
CA GLU A 21 0.24 -17.68 -32.56
C GLU A 21 -0.67 -17.45 -31.33
N LEU A 22 -1.20 -18.53 -30.75
CA LEU A 22 -2.05 -18.46 -29.56
C LEU A 22 -1.32 -17.82 -28.37
N VAL A 23 -0.08 -18.25 -28.12
CA VAL A 23 0.77 -17.65 -27.08
C VAL A 23 1.00 -16.17 -27.37
N GLY A 24 1.30 -15.79 -28.62
CA GLY A 24 1.45 -14.39 -29.02
C GLY A 24 0.20 -13.55 -28.76
N CYS A 25 -0.98 -14.05 -29.12
CA CYS A 25 -2.27 -13.42 -28.85
C CYS A 25 -2.52 -13.22 -27.35
N HIS A 26 -2.22 -14.22 -26.53
CA HIS A 26 -2.35 -14.13 -25.08
C HIS A 26 -1.33 -13.16 -24.47
N THR A 27 -0.07 -13.17 -24.92
CA THR A 27 0.95 -12.22 -24.48
C THR A 27 0.49 -10.78 -24.73
N ALA A 28 -0.01 -10.48 -25.94
CA ALA A 28 -0.53 -9.15 -26.25
C ALA A 28 -1.74 -8.77 -25.38
N SER A 29 -2.64 -9.73 -25.12
CA SER A 29 -3.82 -9.52 -24.28
C SER A 29 -3.45 -9.26 -22.82
N ILE A 30 -2.48 -10.00 -22.28
CA ILE A 30 -1.97 -9.82 -20.91
C ILE A 30 -1.29 -8.46 -20.77
N GLN A 31 -0.40 -8.09 -21.70
CA GLN A 31 0.25 -6.78 -21.67
C GLN A 31 -0.75 -5.62 -21.71
N LYS A 32 -1.82 -5.77 -22.50
CA LYS A 32 -2.91 -4.79 -22.54
C LYS A 32 -3.62 -4.69 -21.18
N LEU A 33 -3.94 -5.82 -20.56
CA LEU A 33 -4.56 -5.84 -19.23
C LEU A 33 -3.65 -5.23 -18.16
N GLU A 34 -2.35 -5.54 -18.17
CA GLU A 34 -1.37 -4.96 -17.23
C GLU A 34 -1.30 -3.44 -17.34
N MET A 35 -1.29 -2.91 -18.57
CA MET A 35 -1.32 -1.47 -18.81
C MET A 35 -2.62 -0.85 -18.30
N GLN A 36 -3.76 -1.45 -18.63
CA GLN A 36 -5.05 -0.98 -18.12
C GLN A 36 -5.07 -0.98 -16.59
N MET A 37 -4.71 -2.09 -15.93
CA MET A 37 -4.69 -2.17 -14.47
C MET A 37 -3.75 -1.16 -13.82
N ARG A 38 -2.60 -0.88 -14.45
CA ARG A 38 -1.66 0.15 -13.99
C ARG A 38 -2.28 1.55 -14.04
N ASP A 39 -2.93 1.89 -15.15
CA ASP A 39 -3.52 3.21 -15.35
C ASP A 39 -4.73 3.40 -14.43
N HIS A 40 -5.61 2.38 -14.32
CA HIS A 40 -6.71 2.39 -13.36
C HIS A 40 -6.21 2.52 -11.92
N SER A 41 -5.12 1.83 -11.56
CA SER A 41 -4.52 1.97 -10.23
C SER A 41 -3.98 3.38 -9.98
N ARG A 42 -3.36 4.02 -10.99
CA ARG A 42 -2.88 5.40 -10.88
C ARG A 42 -4.02 6.40 -10.70
N GLU A 43 -5.14 6.20 -11.40
CA GLU A 43 -6.30 7.08 -11.36
C GLU A 43 -7.14 6.90 -10.09
N GLN A 44 -7.39 5.65 -9.68
CA GLN A 44 -8.28 5.33 -8.56
C GLN A 44 -7.54 5.27 -7.22
N ASN A 45 -6.24 4.97 -7.23
CA ASN A 45 -5.38 4.98 -6.05
C ASN A 45 -4.25 6.02 -6.21
N PRO A 46 -4.59 7.31 -6.38
CA PRO A 46 -3.57 8.34 -6.41
C PRO A 46 -2.87 8.33 -5.05
N LYS A 47 -1.61 7.88 -5.02
CA LYS A 47 -0.79 7.99 -3.81
C LYS A 47 -0.66 9.47 -3.49
N GLN A 48 -1.37 9.94 -2.47
CA GLN A 48 -1.12 11.28 -1.93
C GLN A 48 0.36 11.32 -1.54
N LYS A 49 1.12 12.21 -2.17
CA LYS A 49 2.42 12.62 -1.61
C LYS A 49 2.10 13.51 -0.42
N GLY A 50 1.86 12.88 0.73
CA GLY A 50 1.56 13.50 2.02
C GLY A 50 1.87 12.50 3.14
N THR A 51 2.78 12.91 4.01
CA THR A 51 3.51 12.19 5.07
C THR A 51 2.66 11.18 5.84
N LEU A 52 3.06 9.91 5.93
CA LEU A 52 2.58 9.12 7.07
C LEU A 52 3.12 9.80 8.34
N LEU A 53 2.27 10.55 9.04
CA LEU A 53 2.32 10.62 10.49
C LEU A 53 1.20 9.72 10.96
N SER A 54 1.54 8.50 11.37
CA SER A 54 0.58 7.55 11.90
C SER A 54 -0.09 8.01 13.21
N ASP A 55 0.22 9.18 13.78
CA ASP A 55 -0.30 9.62 15.08
C ASP A 55 -0.91 11.02 15.08
N THR A 56 -1.88 11.31 14.20
CA THR A 56 -2.75 12.47 14.43
C THR A 56 -4.20 12.15 14.20
N ILE A 57 -4.79 11.52 15.22
CA ILE A 57 -6.22 11.62 15.48
C ILE A 57 -6.46 13.07 15.94
N ALA A 58 -7.11 13.88 15.11
CA ALA A 58 -7.58 15.18 15.56
C ALA A 58 -8.58 14.96 16.70
N ASN A 59 -8.20 15.40 17.91
CA ASN A 59 -9.14 15.47 19.03
C ASN A 59 -10.36 16.30 18.56
N PRO A 60 -11.60 15.77 18.60
CA PRO A 60 -12.77 16.59 18.38
C PRO A 60 -12.75 17.66 19.48
N LYS A 61 -12.39 18.90 19.13
CA LYS A 61 -12.45 20.03 20.05
C LYS A 61 -13.88 20.09 20.58
N GLY A 62 -14.04 19.70 21.84
CA GLY A 62 -15.25 19.96 22.60
C GLY A 62 -15.54 21.46 22.51
N SER A 63 -16.69 21.78 21.93
CA SER A 63 -17.35 23.07 22.08
C SER A 63 -17.23 23.51 23.54
N GLY A 64 -16.55 24.64 23.78
CA GLY A 64 -16.12 25.04 25.11
C GLY A 64 -17.25 25.19 26.13
N SER A 65 -16.95 24.83 27.39
CA SER A 65 -17.39 25.57 28.59
C SER A 65 -16.89 25.00 29.94
N SER A 66 -15.78 24.25 30.02
CA SER A 66 -15.29 23.73 31.31
C SER A 66 -13.83 24.10 31.59
N PRO A 67 -13.47 24.57 32.81
CA PRO A 67 -12.09 24.93 33.19
C PRO A 67 -11.10 23.77 33.19
N THR A 68 -11.57 22.53 33.04
CA THR A 68 -10.75 21.32 33.02
C THR A 68 -10.64 20.78 31.58
N SER A 69 -10.12 21.56 30.65
CA SER A 69 -9.78 21.07 29.31
C SER A 69 -8.35 20.53 29.30
N HIS A 70 -8.10 19.43 30.00
CA HIS A 70 -6.83 18.72 29.85
C HIS A 70 -6.86 17.94 28.54
N CYS A 71 -6.16 18.45 27.52
CA CYS A 71 -5.83 17.65 26.36
C CYS A 71 -4.71 16.68 26.77
N MET A 72 -5.02 15.39 26.89
CA MET A 72 -3.97 14.37 26.98
C MET A 72 -3.57 13.98 25.56
N ALA A 73 -2.32 14.26 25.19
CA ALA A 73 -1.68 13.69 24.02
C ALA A 73 -0.80 12.52 24.50
N ILE A 74 -1.04 11.31 23.98
CA ILE A 74 -0.20 10.14 24.25
C ILE A 74 0.67 9.93 23.01
N THR A 75 1.98 10.14 23.14
CA THR A 75 2.96 9.86 22.09
C THR A 75 3.69 8.57 22.45
N THR A 76 3.46 7.49 21.70
CA THR A 76 4.27 6.27 21.79
C THR A 76 5.40 6.34 20.76
N GLN A 77 6.53 6.91 21.16
CA GLN A 77 7.77 6.88 20.39
C GLN A 77 8.45 5.54 20.63
N SER A 78 8.57 4.70 19.61
CA SER A 78 9.45 3.53 19.68
C SER A 78 10.90 4.01 19.75
N GLU A 79 11.43 3.95 20.97
CA GLU A 79 12.85 3.87 21.33
C GLU A 79 13.78 4.97 20.77
N GLU A 80 13.69 6.17 21.35
CA GLU A 80 14.86 7.04 21.48
C GLU A 80 14.90 7.57 22.92
N ILE A 81 15.92 7.19 23.69
CA ILE A 81 16.10 7.64 25.07
C ILE A 81 16.45 9.14 25.03
N LEU A 82 15.49 10.00 25.35
CA LEU A 82 15.74 11.43 25.54
C LEU A 82 16.39 11.65 26.91
N GLN A 83 17.70 11.80 26.91
CA GLN A 83 18.44 12.40 28.03
C GLN A 83 18.18 13.92 28.01
N GLY A 84 17.37 14.44 28.95
CA GLY A 84 17.22 15.89 29.11
C GLY A 84 15.99 16.36 29.89
N GLU A 85 16.17 16.50 31.22
CA GLU A 85 15.61 17.55 32.09
C GLU A 85 14.13 17.98 31.96
N ASN A 86 13.17 17.14 32.36
CA ASN A 86 11.97 17.68 33.02
C ASN A 86 11.34 16.68 33.98
N GLU A 87 12.00 16.47 35.11
CA GLU A 87 11.37 15.93 36.29
C GLU A 87 10.59 17.08 36.96
N GLN A 88 9.30 17.19 36.70
CA GLN A 88 8.43 18.10 37.47
C GLN A 88 7.77 17.31 38.60
N VAL A 89 8.41 17.38 39.76
CA VAL A 89 7.84 17.05 41.07
C VAL A 89 6.73 18.06 41.37
N VAL A 90 5.50 17.58 41.57
CA VAL A 90 4.39 18.40 42.07
C VAL A 90 4.52 18.46 43.60
N GLU A 91 4.93 19.63 44.10
CA GLU A 91 4.90 19.96 45.52
C GLU A 91 3.48 20.41 45.89
N VAL A 92 2.82 19.68 46.81
CA VAL A 92 1.51 20.04 47.37
C VAL A 92 1.74 20.77 48.68
N GLU A 93 1.54 22.09 48.67
CA GLU A 93 1.44 22.92 49.89
C GLU A 93 -0.02 22.90 50.38
N ASP A 94 -0.29 22.11 51.42
CA ASP A 94 -1.55 22.17 52.17
C ASP A 94 -1.52 23.38 53.12
N SER A 95 -2.43 24.33 52.92
CA SER A 95 -2.61 25.47 53.84
C SER A 95 -4.02 25.52 54.44
N LYS A 96 -4.02 25.09 55.72
CA LYS A 96 -4.86 25.42 56.88
C LYS A 96 -6.21 24.72 57.11
#